data_AF-A0AA86RVE5-F1
#
_entry.id   AF-A0AA86RVE5-F1
#
_cell.length_a   1.000
_cell.length_b   1.000
_cell.length_c   1.000
_cell.angle_alpha   90.00
_cell.angle_beta   90.00
_cell.angle_gamma   90.00
#
_symmetry.space_group_name_H-M   'P 1'
#
loop_
_entity.id
_entity.type
_entity.pdbx_description
1 polymer ?
#
loop_
_entity_poly.entity_id
_entity_poly.type
_entity_poly.pdbx_seq_one_letter_code
_entity_poly.pdbx_strand_id
1 'polypeptide(L)'
;MEWEDECRTPRLVQNQIPAIFICPPPPPRKKPVTGKRQPPPKEGYFHPPDLDSLFSVPARKETCFDLFNFLVGFHLVFAPIG
;
A
#
# COMPACT_ATOMS: atom_id res chain seq x y z
N MET A 1 37.42 13.21 18.69
CA MET A 1 36.17 13.60 18.01
C MET A 1 36.17 12.86 16.69
N GLU A 2 35.41 11.78 16.62
CA GLU A 2 35.46 10.85 15.47
C GLU A 2 34.07 10.23 15.32
N TRP A 3 33.07 11.09 15.07
CA TRP A 3 31.67 10.70 14.86
C TRP A 3 31.26 10.77 13.38
N GLU A 4 32.16 11.23 12.51
CA GLU A 4 31.90 11.37 11.07
C GLU A 4 32.04 10.08 10.27
N ASP A 5 32.70 9.06 10.82
CA ASP A 5 32.88 7.76 10.13
C ASP A 5 31.74 6.77 10.43
N GLU A 6 30.88 7.05 11.41
CA GLU A 6 29.77 6.17 11.79
C GLU A 6 28.57 6.25 10.81
N CYS A 7 28.41 7.39 10.11
CA CYS A 7 27.28 7.67 9.23
C CYS A 7 27.70 7.77 7.75
N ARG A 8 28.54 6.84 7.28
CA ARG A 8 28.96 6.80 5.87
C ARG A 8 28.36 5.61 5.12
N THR A 9 28.00 5.86 3.87
CA THR A 9 27.61 4.80 2.93
C THR A 9 28.75 3.77 2.83
N PRO A 10 28.48 2.47 3.07
CA PRO A 10 29.49 1.42 2.99
C PRO A 10 30.16 1.39 1.61
N ARG A 11 31.50 1.48 1.59
CA ARG A 11 32.29 1.57 0.34
C ARG A 11 32.74 0.21 -0.21
N LEU A 12 32.58 -0.87 0.55
CA LEU A 12 32.94 -2.21 0.11
C LEU A 12 32.11 -2.59 -1.12
N VAL A 13 32.77 -3.10 -2.16
CA VAL A 13 32.15 -3.41 -3.47
C VAL A 13 30.94 -4.35 -3.33
N GLN A 14 30.98 -5.29 -2.40
CA GLN A 14 29.86 -6.20 -2.07
C GLN A 14 28.59 -5.48 -1.57
N ASN A 15 28.73 -4.28 -1.01
CA ASN A 15 27.64 -3.46 -0.48
C ASN A 15 27.17 -2.39 -1.48
N GLN A 16 27.85 -2.26 -2.63
CA GLN A 16 27.47 -1.29 -3.66
C GLN A 16 26.37 -1.89 -4.55
N ILE A 17 25.38 -1.07 -4.90
CA ILE A 17 24.34 -1.47 -5.85
C ILE A 17 25.00 -1.68 -7.21
N PRO A 18 24.78 -2.81 -7.90
CA PRO A 18 25.33 -3.05 -9.22
C PRO A 18 24.96 -1.91 -10.19
N ALA A 19 25.96 -1.37 -10.91
CA ALA A 19 25.77 -0.28 -11.85
C ALA A 19 24.90 -0.66 -13.07
N ILE A 20 24.69 -1.96 -13.30
CA ILE A 20 23.80 -2.48 -14.34
C ILE A 20 22.37 -2.41 -13.81
N PHE A 21 21.82 -1.20 -13.79
CA PHE A 21 20.40 -0.97 -13.57
C PHE A 21 19.71 -0.97 -14.93
N ILE A 22 19.20 -2.14 -15.34
CA ILE A 22 18.28 -2.21 -16.48
C ILE A 22 16.96 -1.62 -15.99
N CYS A 23 16.74 -0.33 -16.26
CA CYS A 23 15.46 0.31 -15.96
C CYS A 23 14.35 -0.51 -16.62
N PRO A 24 13.34 -0.99 -15.87
CA PRO A 24 12.16 -1.55 -16.51
C PRO A 24 11.52 -0.46 -17.39
N PRO A 25 10.83 -0.86 -18.48
CA PRO A 25 10.09 0.09 -19.29
C PRO A 25 9.11 0.89 -18.41
N PRO A 26 8.92 2.19 -18.68
CA PRO A 26 8.07 3.04 -17.86
C PRO A 26 6.64 2.49 -17.82
N PRO A 27 5.95 2.62 -16.67
CA PRO A 27 4.56 2.18 -16.57
C PRO A 27 3.67 2.97 -17.54
N PRO A 28 2.58 2.36 -18.03
CA PRO A 28 1.64 3.03 -18.91
C PRO A 28 1.08 4.29 -18.25
N ARG A 29 0.91 5.35 -19.05
CA ARG A 29 0.32 6.62 -18.56
C ARG A 29 -1.06 6.35 -17.97
N LYS A 30 -1.31 6.88 -16.76
CA LYS A 30 -2.64 6.86 -16.16
C LYS A 30 -3.63 7.51 -17.12
N LYS A 31 -4.79 6.88 -17.29
CA LYS A 31 -5.89 7.45 -18.09
C LYS A 31 -6.31 8.79 -17.48
N PRO A 32 -6.64 9.81 -18.30
CA PRO A 32 -7.17 11.05 -17.76
C PRO A 32 -8.43 10.72 -16.97
N VAL A 33 -8.49 11.17 -15.71
CA VAL A 33 -9.69 11.09 -14.90
C VAL A 33 -10.73 11.99 -15.54
N THR A 34 -11.74 11.40 -16.16
CA THR A 34 -12.96 12.09 -16.62
C THR A 34 -13.85 12.37 -15.42
N GLY A 35 -13.39 13.27 -14.54
CA GLY A 35 -14.18 13.83 -13.45
C GLY A 35 -14.31 15.33 -13.68
N LYS A 36 -15.40 15.94 -13.20
CA LYS A 36 -15.49 17.39 -13.18
C LYS A 36 -14.29 17.91 -12.38
N ARG A 37 -13.37 18.61 -13.04
CA ARG A 37 -12.34 19.37 -12.34
C ARG A 37 -13.08 20.34 -11.43
N GLN A 38 -13.03 20.11 -10.13
CA GLN A 38 -13.57 21.08 -9.19
C GLN A 38 -12.77 22.37 -9.41
N PRO A 39 -13.46 23.53 -9.49
CA PRO A 39 -12.74 24.80 -9.50
C PRO A 39 -11.86 24.87 -8.24
N PRO A 40 -10.72 25.57 -8.31
CA PRO A 40 -9.92 25.80 -7.12
C PRO A 40 -10.82 26.32 -5.98
N PRO A 41 -10.67 25.81 -4.74
CA PRO A 41 -11.44 26.29 -3.61
C PRO A 41 -11.33 27.82 -3.49
N LYS A 42 -12.46 28.51 -3.35
CA LYS A 42 -12.50 29.99 -3.27
C LYS A 42 -11.71 30.54 -2.07
N GLU A 43 -11.58 29.74 -1.01
CA GLU A 43 -10.92 30.11 0.25
C GLU A 43 -9.44 29.67 0.31
N GLY A 44 -8.86 29.27 -0.83
CA GLY A 44 -7.41 29.10 -0.99
C GLY A 44 -6.82 27.79 -0.44
N TYR A 45 -7.54 27.05 0.39
CA TYR A 45 -7.07 25.76 0.90
C TYR A 45 -8.01 24.61 0.52
N PHE A 46 -7.41 23.44 0.34
CA PHE A 46 -8.16 22.19 0.26
C PHE A 46 -8.85 21.96 1.60
N HIS A 47 -10.18 21.95 1.58
CA HIS A 47 -10.96 21.44 2.70
C HIS A 47 -11.11 19.94 2.51
N PRO A 48 -10.31 19.11 3.21
CA PRO A 48 -10.54 17.67 3.19
C PRO A 48 -11.97 17.41 3.67
N PRO A 49 -12.70 16.47 3.03
CA PRO A 49 -13.94 15.97 3.63
C PRO A 49 -13.64 15.43 5.03
N ASP A 50 -14.60 15.54 5.94
CA ASP A 50 -14.46 15.10 7.33
C ASP A 50 -13.87 13.68 7.37
N LEU A 51 -12.79 13.52 8.13
CA LEU A 51 -12.06 12.25 8.26
C LEU A 51 -13.00 11.12 8.69
N ASP A 52 -13.98 11.43 9.53
CA ASP A 52 -15.01 10.50 9.97
C ASP A 52 -15.84 9.94 8.81
N SER A 53 -16.03 10.69 7.72
CA SER A 53 -16.70 10.19 6.52
C SER A 53 -15.82 9.24 5.69
N LEU A 54 -14.49 9.40 5.75
CA LEU A 54 -13.54 8.50 5.07
C LEU A 54 -13.40 7.17 5.82
N PHE A 55 -13.51 7.20 7.15
CA PHE A 55 -13.44 6.03 8.02
C PHE A 55 -14.82 5.43 8.35
N SER A 56 -15.91 6.11 7.98
CA SER A 56 -17.27 5.56 7.99
C SER A 56 -17.43 4.55 6.87
N VAL A 57 -16.72 3.43 7.01
CA VAL A 57 -17.02 2.21 6.28
C VAL A 57 -18.29 1.67 6.93
N PRO A 58 -19.43 1.60 6.22
CA PRO A 58 -20.57 0.87 6.76
C PRO A 58 -20.08 -0.54 7.05
N ALA A 59 -20.29 -1.02 8.27
CA ALA A 59 -19.94 -2.38 8.65
C ALA A 59 -20.56 -3.33 7.61
N ARG A 60 -19.72 -3.88 6.72
CA ARG A 60 -20.18 -4.87 5.75
C ARG A 60 -20.64 -6.06 6.58
N LYS A 61 -21.94 -6.35 6.56
CA LYS A 61 -22.55 -7.48 7.29
C LYS A 61 -22.19 -8.85 6.68
N GLU A 62 -21.01 -8.99 6.09
CA GLU A 62 -20.69 -10.14 5.24
C GLU A 62 -19.40 -10.87 5.62
N THR A 63 -18.83 -10.65 6.81
CA THR A 63 -17.62 -11.39 7.23
C THR A 63 -17.85 -12.38 8.38
N CYS A 64 -19.07 -12.51 8.91
CA CYS A 64 -19.36 -13.50 9.94
C CYS A 64 -19.58 -14.92 9.37
N PHE A 65 -20.16 -15.03 8.16
CA PHE A 65 -20.34 -16.32 7.50
C PHE A 65 -19.06 -16.85 6.86
N ASP A 66 -18.13 -15.99 6.45
CA ASP A 66 -16.91 -16.41 5.75
C ASP A 66 -15.87 -17.04 6.67
N LEU A 67 -15.75 -16.58 7.92
CA LEU A 67 -14.82 -17.17 8.88
C LEU A 67 -15.26 -18.58 9.31
N PHE A 68 -16.56 -18.82 9.45
CA PHE A 68 -17.08 -20.15 9.76
C PHE A 68 -16.86 -21.12 8.60
N ASN A 69 -17.15 -20.70 7.36
CA ASN A 69 -16.89 -21.52 6.17
C ASN A 69 -15.39 -21.75 5.94
N PHE A 70 -14.53 -20.76 6.20
CA PHE A 70 -13.08 -20.93 6.13
C PHE A 70 -12.57 -21.90 7.19
N LEU A 71 -13.03 -21.80 8.44
CA LEU A 71 -12.61 -22.70 9.51
C LEU A 71 -13.11 -24.15 9.28
N VAL A 72 -14.38 -24.31 8.89
CA VAL A 72 -14.97 -25.62 8.56
C VAL A 72 -14.30 -26.22 7.33
N GLY A 73 -14.06 -25.42 6.28
CA GLY A 73 -13.35 -25.85 5.08
C GLY A 73 -11.89 -26.21 5.37
N PHE A 74 -11.18 -25.43 6.18
CA PHE A 74 -9.81 -25.72 6.60
C PHE A 74 -9.74 -27.03 7.40
N HIS A 75 -10.67 -27.25 8.33
CA HIS A 75 -10.72 -28.50 9.10
C HIS A 75 -11.07 -29.71 8.22
N LEU A 76 -11.93 -29.57 7.21
CA LEU A 76 -12.29 -30.68 6.33
C LEU A 76 -11.17 -31.05 5.35
N VAL A 77 -10.37 -30.07 4.91
CA VAL A 77 -9.32 -30.26 3.89
C VAL A 77 -7.97 -30.64 4.51
N PHE A 78 -7.67 -30.14 5.70
CA PHE A 78 -6.33 -30.27 6.31
C PHE A 78 -6.28 -31.08 7.59
N ALA A 79 -7.41 -31.61 8.08
CA ALA A 79 -7.34 -32.58 9.17
C ALA A 79 -6.76 -33.91 8.64
N PRO A 80 -5.70 -34.44 9.28
CA PRO A 80 -5.20 -35.75 8.94
C PRO A 80 -6.28 -36.78 9.27
N ILE A 81 -6.80 -37.46 8.24
CA ILE A 81 -7.45 -38.75 8.42
C ILE A 81 -6.30 -39.68 8.81
N GLY A 82 -6.41 -40.27 10.01
CA GLY A 82 -5.35 -40.99 10.72
C GLY A 82 -4.50 -41.94 9.88
#